data_AF-A0A8H4Z9U5-F1
#
_entry.id   AF-A0A8H4Z9U5-F1
#
_cell.length_a   1.000
_cell.length_b   1.000
_cell.length_c   1.000
_cell.angle_alpha   90.00
_cell.angle_beta   90.00
_cell.angle_gamma   90.00
#
_symmetry.space_group_name_H-M   'P 1'
#
loop_
_entity.id
_entity.type
_entity.pdbx_description
1 polymer ?
#
loop_
_entity_poly.entity_id
_entity_poly.type
_entity_poly.pdbx_seq_one_letter_code
_entity_poly.pdbx_strand_id
1 'polypeptide(L)' 'MGQNASLVVEVEIDAPVEVVKSLFKDFPRFPEWSSWSIEPAVSSKKIDDLMPMEKMKVDVKDAKLTATLIVSDSIQMP' A
#
# COMPACT_ATOMS: atom_id res chain seq x y z
N MET A 1 -22.99 13.96 5.06
CA MET A 1 -22.00 13.30 5.93
C MET A 1 -21.00 12.61 5.01
N GLY A 2 -19.74 13.06 4.97
CA GLY A 2 -18.73 12.47 4.08
C GLY A 2 -18.32 11.09 4.59
N GLN A 3 -18.52 10.06 3.79
CA GLN A 3 -17.99 8.73 4.10
C GLN A 3 -16.48 8.76 3.83
N ASN A 4 -15.69 8.53 4.87
CA ASN A 4 -14.25 8.31 4.71
C ASN A 4 -14.06 6.83 4.31
N ALA A 5 -13.56 6.60 3.11
CA ALA A 5 -13.21 5.27 2.63
C ALA A 5 -11.69 5.10 2.69
N SER A 6 -11.21 4.16 3.50
CA SER A 6 -9.82 3.72 3.51
C SER A 6 -9.69 2.37 2.82
N LEU A 7 -8.64 2.20 2.02
CA LEU A 7 -8.28 0.94 1.40
C LEU A 7 -6.95 0.46 1.98
N VAL A 8 -6.93 -0.76 2.50
CA VAL A 8 -5.69 -1.42 2.96
C VAL A 8 -5.49 -2.65 2.09
N VAL A 9 -4.33 -2.76 1.46
CA VAL A 9 -3.95 -3.89 0.61
C VAL A 9 -2.74 -4.56 1.24
N GLU A 10 -2.83 -5.86 1.52
CA GLU A 10 -1.67 -6.69 1.86
C GLU A 10 -1.19 -7.41 0.60
N VAL A 11 0.09 -7.27 0.28
CA VAL A 11 0.73 -7.91 -0.88
C VAL A 11 1.94 -8.69 -0.40
N GLU A 12 2.04 -9.96 -0.82
CA GLU A 12 3.24 -10.77 -0.65
C GLU A 12 4.12 -10.63 -1.89
N ILE A 13 5.40 -10.34 -1.68
CA ILE A 13 6.38 -10.18 -2.75
C ILE A 13 7.43 -11.27 -2.57
N ASP A 14 7.52 -12.18 -3.54
CA ASP A 14 8.53 -13.24 -3.56
C ASP A 14 9.88 -12.68 -4.04
N ALA A 15 10.56 -11.93 -3.17
CA ALA A 15 11.87 -11.35 -3.42
C ALA A 15 12.65 -11.14 -2.10
N PRO A 16 14.00 -11.04 -2.15
CA PRO A 16 14.79 -10.72 -0.97
C PRO A 16 14.40 -9.37 -0.37
N VAL A 17 14.40 -9.29 0.98
CA VAL A 17 13.97 -8.10 1.71
C VAL A 17 14.80 -6.86 1.35
N GLU A 18 16.08 -7.04 1.03
CA GLU A 18 17.01 -5.98 0.63
C GLU A 18 16.64 -5.38 -0.73
N VAL A 19 16.19 -6.23 -1.67
CA VAL A 19 15.75 -5.81 -3.01
C VAL A 19 14.47 -5.00 -2.89
N VAL A 20 13.51 -5.50 -2.10
CA VAL A 20 12.26 -4.80 -1.81
C VAL A 20 12.57 -3.44 -1.16
N LYS A 21 13.34 -3.39 -0.08
CA LYS A 21 13.73 -2.11 0.56
C LYS A 21 14.36 -1.13 -0.43
N SER A 22 15.28 -1.60 -1.28
CA SER A 22 15.95 -0.76 -2.27
C SER A 22 14.97 -0.17 -3.29
N LEU A 23 14.05 -0.98 -3.80
CA LEU A 23 13.02 -0.53 -4.74
C LEU A 23 12.15 0.58 -4.14
N PHE A 24 11.63 0.34 -2.93
CA PHE A 24 10.70 1.25 -2.27
C PHE A 24 11.39 2.52 -1.73
N LYS A 25 12.70 2.49 -1.47
CA LYS A 25 13.49 3.70 -1.18
C LYS A 25 13.74 4.58 -2.40
N ASP A 26 13.61 4.01 -3.61
CA ASP A 26 13.90 4.71 -4.86
C ASP A 26 12.70 5.50 -5.40
N PHE A 27 11.59 5.55 -4.65
CA PHE A 27 10.39 6.34 -4.97
C PHE A 27 10.65 7.78 -5.41
N PRO A 28 11.58 8.54 -4.80
CA PRO A 28 11.84 9.91 -5.24
C PRO A 28 12.32 10.03 -6.70
N ARG A 29 12.80 8.94 -7.31
CA ARG A 29 13.21 8.93 -8.73
C ARG A 29 12.03 8.78 -9.69
N PHE A 30 10.89 8.32 -9.21
CA PHE A 30 9.67 8.13 -9.99
C PHE A 30 8.67 9.24 -9.64
N PRO A 31 8.41 10.19 -10.56
CA PRO A 31 7.50 11.30 -10.30
C PRO A 31 6.09 10.86 -9.86
N GLU A 32 5.63 9.69 -10.30
CA GLU A 32 4.31 9.18 -9.90
C GLU A 32 4.26 8.72 -8.43
N TRP A 33 5.41 8.41 -7.83
CA TRP A 33 5.54 7.87 -6.47
C TRP A 33 6.30 8.81 -5.53
N SER A 34 6.66 10.01 -5.98
CA SER A 34 7.51 10.94 -5.21
C SER A 34 6.87 11.42 -3.91
N SER A 35 5.54 11.34 -3.79
CA SER A 35 4.81 11.67 -2.55
C SER A 35 4.62 10.46 -1.63
N TRP A 36 5.00 9.25 -2.06
CA TRP A 36 4.84 8.03 -1.28
C TRP A 36 5.96 7.91 -0.26
N SER A 37 5.66 7.28 0.88
CA SER A 37 6.65 7.05 1.94
C SER A 37 6.54 5.64 2.49
N ILE A 38 7.64 5.13 3.01
CA ILE A 38 7.69 3.82 3.65
C ILE A 38 7.91 3.95 5.15
N GLU A 39 7.23 3.11 5.91
CA GLU A 39 7.39 2.99 7.35
C GLU A 39 7.36 1.51 7.76
N PRO A 40 8.06 1.13 8.84
CA PRO A 40 7.99 -0.23 9.33
C PRO A 40 6.61 -0.47 9.93
N ALA A 41 6.02 -1.64 9.71
CA ALA A 41 4.70 -1.95 10.27
C ALA A 41 4.70 -1.90 11.81
N VAL A 42 5.86 -2.19 12.41
CA VAL A 42 6.14 -2.03 13.84
C VAL A 42 6.94 -0.76 14.05
N SER A 43 6.35 0.22 14.74
CA SER A 43 6.90 1.57 14.92
C SER A 43 8.20 1.64 15.74
N SER A 44 8.59 0.56 16.43
CA SER A 44 9.84 0.48 17.20
C SER A 44 11.07 0.12 16.36
N LYS A 45 10.88 -0.23 15.08
CA LYS A 45 11.97 -0.60 14.17
C LYS A 45 12.24 0.50 13.15
N LYS A 46 13.41 0.46 12.51
CA LYS A 46 13.69 1.23 11.28
C LYS A 46 13.46 0.33 10.07
N ILE A 47 13.18 0.93 8.92
CA ILE A 47 13.06 0.20 7.64
C ILE A 47 14.32 -0.62 7.35
N ASP A 48 15.50 -0.08 7.66
CA ASP A 48 16.77 -0.75 7.39
C ASP A 48 16.96 -2.02 8.20
N ASP A 49 16.36 -2.07 9.40
CA ASP A 49 16.50 -3.16 10.36
C ASP A 49 15.45 -4.27 10.19
N LEU A 50 14.55 -4.14 9.21
CA LEU A 50 13.53 -5.18 8.96
C LEU A 50 14.17 -6.50 8.53
N MET A 51 13.80 -7.58 9.19
CA MET A 51 14.22 -8.93 8.85
C MET A 51 13.31 -9.56 7.78
N PRO A 52 13.71 -10.68 7.15
CA PRO A 52 12.80 -11.47 6.33
C PRO A 52 11.50 -11.78 7.09
N MET A 53 10.37 -11.82 6.37
CA MET A 53 9.01 -12.02 6.90
C MET A 53 8.43 -10.85 7.72
N GLU A 54 9.19 -9.78 7.97
CA GLU A 54 8.65 -8.59 8.64
C GLU A 54 7.87 -7.68 7.68
N LYS A 55 6.75 -7.15 8.16
CA LYS A 55 5.87 -6.29 7.35
C LYS A 55 6.43 -4.87 7.24
N MET A 56 6.35 -4.32 6.04
CA MET A 56 6.56 -2.92 5.69
C MET A 56 5.21 -2.30 5.32
N LYS A 57 5.02 -1.03 5.65
CA LYS A 57 3.88 -0.23 5.17
C LYS A 57 4.38 0.79 4.16
N VAL A 58 3.56 1.01 3.14
CA VAL A 58 3.75 2.04 2.14
C VAL A 58 2.58 2.99 2.26
N ASP A 59 2.85 4.22 2.67
CA ASP A 59 1.88 5.31 2.65
C ASP A 59 1.82 5.88 1.24
N VAL A 60 0.70 5.63 0.57
CA VAL A 60 0.43 5.99 -0.82
C VAL A 60 -0.35 7.31 -0.81
N LYS A 61 0.34 8.40 -1.13
CA LYS A 61 -0.28 9.74 -1.25
C LYS A 61 -0.64 10.04 -2.69
N ASP A 62 -1.69 10.85 -2.87
CA ASP A 62 -2.15 11.35 -4.17
C ASP A 62 -2.54 10.28 -5.21
N ALA A 63 -2.68 9.02 -4.81
CA ALA A 63 -3.17 7.97 -5.69
C ALA A 63 -4.65 8.20 -6.03
N LYS A 64 -4.92 8.38 -7.32
CA LYS A 64 -6.28 8.45 -7.85
C LYS A 64 -6.83 7.04 -8.02
N LEU A 65 -7.48 6.53 -6.98
CA LEU A 65 -8.26 5.30 -7.07
C LEU A 65 -9.61 5.61 -7.70
N THR A 66 -9.90 4.99 -8.85
CA THR A 66 -11.24 5.02 -9.44
C THR A 66 -11.98 3.77 -8.99
N ALA A 67 -12.94 3.93 -8.07
CA ALA A 67 -13.81 2.82 -7.67
C ALA A 67 -15.04 2.80 -8.58
N THR A 68 -15.30 1.67 -9.24
CA THR A 68 -16.56 1.42 -9.96
C THR A 68 -17.45 0.57 -9.06
N LEU A 69 -18.59 1.12 -8.66
CA LEU A 69 -19.60 0.36 -7.91
C LEU A 69 -20.25 -0.63 -8.88
N ILE A 70 -19.99 -1.92 -8.70
CA ILE A 70 -20.75 -2.96 -9.38
C ILE A 70 -22.02 -3.17 -8.54
N VAL A 71 -23.13 -2.59 -8.98
CA VAL A 71 -24.43 -2.96 -8.43
C VAL A 71 -24.74 -4.35 -8.97
N SER A 72 -24.48 -5.38 -8.16
CA SER A 72 -25.08 -6.68 -8.40
C SER A 72 -26.59 -6.47 -8.27
N ASP A 73 -27.31 -6.44 -9.40
CA ASP A 73 -28.77 -6.48 -9.44
C ASP A 73 -29.21 -7.73 -8.67
N SER A 74 -29.43 -7.54 -7.38
CA SER A 74 -29.91 -8.56 -6.47
C SER A 74 -31.39 -8.70 -6.79
N ILE A 75 -31.67 -9.62 -7.70
CA ILE A 75 -32.90 -10.38 -7.91
C ILE A 75 -34.11 -9.74 -7.20
N GLN A 76 -35.03 -9.18 -7.98
CA GLN A 76 -36.41 -8.92 -7.52
C GLN A 76 -36.94 -10.19 -6.86
N MET A 77 -37.04 -10.19 -5.54
CA MET A 77 -37.90 -11.13 -4.84
C MET A 77 -39.35 -10.60 -4.93
N PRO A 78 -40.33 -11.49 -5.15
CA PRO A 78 -41.72 -11.14 -5.49
C PRO A 78 -42.45 -10.35 -4.40
#